data_AF-A0A2V7UVD3-F1
#
_entry.id   AF-A0A2V7UVD3-F1
#
_cell.length_a   1.000
_cell.length_b   1.000
_cell.length_c   1.000
_cell.angle_alpha   90.00
_cell.angle_beta   90.00
_cell.angle_gamma   90.00
#
_symmetry.space_group_name_H-M   'P 1'
#
loop_
_entity.id
_entity.type
_entity.pdbx_description
1 polymer ?
#
loop_
_entity_poly.entity_id
_entity_poly.type
_entity_poly.pdbx_seq_one_letter_code
_entity_poly.pdbx_strand_id
1 'polypeptide(L)'
;MPRSCSASSTPFIPAGEESSSSKSPPTTRLPNGSPTWCSESSGAPSPRASTQRGCCGVADRVPPCAPRAGAPIISIPMASRVLVLERPSEKFLSPEPEVRLTQAFRRSFDNMVATARTCYSANGIIKEDDVSGAEHLPVEKKERKRKRRDDLARDLYEAGHHTTLQHAHFQFTLSNVSRQFLWSFLHSHPFYNSEQVSQRYVEVKPGSYAVPPLSGEALSVYQATVEQQVGVYQEFCRSLVPLVEEEYYERFPARGKRREIYGKEVQKKAQEVARYVLPVATFAYLYHTISGLTLFRYYRMALQGDAPLEQRIVLERMVEELLRLEPDYRVILQEPMPRDEMPESHALAECGDAENPERARRFIVEFDAELGERISKLVDCPAANESLVAQGVREVLGIPRSELSDDQAIAWVMDPARNPYLGEALNLDTLSKISRAMHHAHYTFQKRLSHTADSQNQRHRLTPASRPILASHLTGEPDFATPGLVRRDPAVRRRYDAVMEISWEGIRKLRGLGVSGEFALYLLPNAANVRFTESADLLNLRHKHTMRLCYNAQEEIWQASWEEALQIREINPRIGAFLLPPCTLRYQSGATPYCPEGKRYCGEPVWRLPIQDYHRAI
;
A
#
# COMPACT_ATOMS: atom_id res chain seq x y z
N MET A 1 -4.03 -60.49 3.33
CA MET A 1 -3.79 -61.37 2.16
C MET A 1 -3.38 -60.49 0.98
N PRO A 2 -2.13 -60.59 0.48
CA PRO A 2 -1.60 -59.68 -0.54
C PRO A 2 -1.33 -60.37 -1.90
N ARG A 3 -1.50 -59.62 -2.99
CA ARG A 3 -0.92 -59.73 -4.36
C ARG A 3 -1.13 -58.34 -5.00
N SER A 4 -0.30 -57.70 -5.82
CA SER A 4 1.02 -57.95 -6.41
C SER A 4 1.39 -56.71 -7.27
N CYS A 5 2.69 -56.39 -7.34
CA CYS A 5 3.43 -55.69 -8.41
C CYS A 5 3.35 -54.15 -8.63
N SER A 6 4.43 -53.50 -8.16
CA SER A 6 5.34 -52.52 -8.82
C SER A 6 5.61 -52.77 -10.32
N ALA A 7 6.16 -51.92 -11.18
CA ALA A 7 6.70 -50.54 -11.21
C ALA A 7 6.93 -50.18 -12.71
N SER A 8 7.05 -48.90 -13.08
CA SER A 8 7.82 -48.49 -14.27
C SER A 8 8.41 -47.08 -14.10
N SER A 9 9.72 -47.04 -13.91
CA SER A 9 10.61 -45.88 -14.00
C SER A 9 11.75 -46.30 -14.95
N THR A 10 11.93 -45.56 -16.04
CA THR A 10 12.94 -45.84 -17.06
C THR A 10 14.24 -45.07 -16.74
N PRO A 11 15.41 -45.75 -16.73
CA PRO A 11 16.71 -45.09 -16.58
C PRO A 11 17.51 -45.01 -17.89
N PHE A 12 18.48 -44.10 -17.84
CA PHE A 12 19.62 -43.84 -18.72
C PHE A 12 20.43 -45.09 -19.15
N ILE A 13 21.02 -45.03 -20.35
CA ILE A 13 22.21 -45.79 -20.77
C ILE A 13 23.18 -44.86 -21.54
N PRO A 14 24.51 -44.91 -21.29
CA PRO A 14 25.54 -44.16 -22.01
C PRO A 14 26.27 -45.02 -23.07
N ALA A 15 26.95 -44.38 -24.02
CA ALA A 15 27.93 -45.04 -24.89
C ALA A 15 29.07 -44.08 -25.29
N GLY A 16 30.31 -44.48 -24.96
CA GLY A 16 31.42 -44.69 -25.91
C GLY A 16 32.20 -43.49 -26.46
N GLU A 17 33.49 -43.45 -26.10
CA GLU A 17 34.57 -42.59 -26.60
C GLU A 17 34.98 -42.86 -28.06
N GLU A 18 35.48 -41.83 -28.76
CA GLU A 18 36.66 -41.94 -29.63
C GLU A 18 37.32 -40.55 -29.84
N SER A 19 38.65 -40.54 -29.84
CA SER A 19 39.55 -39.38 -29.79
C SER A 19 39.95 -38.84 -31.17
N SER A 20 40.19 -37.52 -31.31
CA SER A 20 41.49 -36.97 -31.78
C SER A 20 41.50 -35.44 -32.03
N SER A 21 42.55 -34.82 -31.46
CA SER A 21 43.35 -33.69 -31.98
C SER A 21 42.74 -32.31 -32.35
N SER A 22 43.08 -31.34 -31.49
CA SER A 22 43.96 -30.18 -31.81
C SER A 22 43.36 -28.77 -31.99
N LYS A 23 44.03 -27.85 -31.25
CA LYS A 23 44.29 -26.41 -31.49
C LYS A 23 43.22 -25.38 -31.10
N SER A 24 43.48 -24.73 -29.96
CA SER A 24 42.99 -23.42 -29.53
C SER A 24 43.68 -22.27 -30.28
N PRO A 25 43.01 -21.11 -30.47
CA PRO A 25 43.69 -19.84 -30.74
C PRO A 25 43.62 -18.85 -29.53
N PRO A 26 44.47 -17.81 -29.52
CA PRO A 26 44.99 -17.25 -28.28
C PRO A 26 44.28 -15.98 -27.80
N THR A 27 44.44 -15.75 -26.50
CA THR A 27 44.21 -14.52 -25.75
C THR A 27 45.28 -13.47 -26.08
N THR A 28 44.85 -12.25 -26.44
CA THR A 28 45.73 -11.09 -26.58
C THR A 28 45.61 -10.20 -25.34
N ARG A 29 46.72 -10.06 -24.61
CA ARG A 29 46.97 -8.97 -23.65
C ARG A 29 47.62 -7.81 -24.40
N LEU A 30 47.23 -6.58 -24.07
CA LEU A 30 48.04 -5.38 -24.27
C LEU A 30 48.09 -4.55 -22.97
N PRO A 31 49.14 -3.73 -22.77
CA PRO A 31 49.69 -3.46 -21.45
C PRO A 31 49.31 -2.10 -20.85
N ASN A 32 49.65 -1.97 -19.57
CA ASN A 32 49.65 -0.79 -18.71
C ASN A 32 50.17 0.48 -19.39
N GLY A 33 49.48 1.59 -19.12
CA GLY A 33 49.98 2.95 -19.32
C GLY A 33 49.09 3.98 -18.63
N SER A 34 49.59 4.56 -17.56
CA SER A 34 49.16 5.84 -16.97
C SER A 34 50.42 6.52 -16.42
N PRO A 35 50.41 7.81 -16.07
CA PRO A 35 49.55 8.93 -16.50
C PRO A 35 50.40 10.13 -16.96
N THR A 36 49.80 11.18 -17.54
CA THR A 36 50.24 12.56 -17.26
C THR A 36 49.22 13.59 -17.72
N TRP A 37 48.92 14.47 -16.79
CA TRP A 37 48.14 15.69 -16.95
C TRP A 37 48.98 16.76 -17.65
N CYS A 38 48.39 17.46 -18.63
CA CYS A 38 48.83 18.80 -19.01
C CYS A 38 47.64 19.76 -18.90
N SER A 39 47.71 20.59 -17.88
CA SER A 39 47.08 21.90 -17.80
C SER A 39 47.59 22.79 -18.92
N GLU A 40 46.71 23.55 -19.57
CA GLU A 40 47.05 24.92 -19.95
C GLU A 40 45.81 25.76 -20.26
N SER A 41 45.92 27.00 -19.79
CA SER A 41 44.93 28.05 -19.66
C SER A 41 45.10 29.11 -20.74
N SER A 42 44.00 29.58 -21.32
CA SER A 42 43.89 30.90 -22.01
C SER A 42 42.45 30.99 -22.56
N GLY A 43 41.63 32.03 -22.38
CA GLY A 43 41.90 33.42 -22.05
C GLY A 43 41.24 34.34 -23.09
N ALA A 44 39.90 34.48 -23.04
CA ALA A 44 39.07 35.57 -23.60
C ALA A 44 39.18 35.88 -25.13
N PRO A 45 38.39 36.78 -25.78
CA PRO A 45 37.40 37.72 -25.25
C PRO A 45 36.05 37.84 -26.01
N SER A 46 35.14 38.59 -25.37
CA SER A 46 33.88 39.15 -25.90
C SER A 46 34.12 40.21 -27.00
N PRO A 47 33.08 40.52 -27.80
CA PRO A 47 32.82 41.92 -28.15
C PRO A 47 31.41 42.37 -27.76
N ARG A 48 31.34 43.60 -27.23
CA ARG A 48 30.12 44.42 -27.16
C ARG A 48 29.98 45.23 -28.43
N ALA A 49 28.75 45.39 -28.93
CA ALA A 49 28.34 46.60 -29.64
C ALA A 49 26.85 46.87 -29.40
N SER A 50 26.57 48.14 -29.11
CA SER A 50 25.32 48.79 -28.73
C SER A 50 24.36 49.02 -29.90
N THR A 51 23.07 49.10 -29.62
CA THR A 51 22.19 50.18 -30.13
C THR A 51 20.89 50.25 -29.31
N GLN A 52 20.52 51.48 -28.93
CA GLN A 52 19.32 51.87 -28.19
C GLN A 52 18.11 52.06 -29.12
N ARG A 53 16.90 51.86 -28.55
CA ARG A 53 15.57 52.52 -28.74
C ARG A 53 14.50 51.44 -28.50
N GLY A 54 13.44 51.59 -27.70
CA GLY A 54 12.95 52.64 -26.82
C GLY A 54 11.56 52.20 -26.28
N CYS A 55 11.21 52.70 -25.10
CA CYS A 55 9.85 52.90 -24.55
C CYS A 55 8.94 51.70 -24.22
N CYS A 56 8.73 51.44 -22.92
CA CYS A 56 7.50 51.72 -22.16
C CYS A 56 7.33 50.79 -20.93
N GLY A 57 6.97 51.36 -19.77
CA GLY A 57 6.09 50.69 -18.80
C GLY A 57 6.71 50.03 -17.55
N VAL A 58 7.06 50.88 -16.59
CA VAL A 58 7.01 50.72 -15.11
C VAL A 58 6.66 49.32 -14.55
N ALA A 59 7.61 48.70 -13.84
CA ALA A 59 7.35 47.72 -12.78
C ALA A 59 8.16 48.11 -11.53
N ASP A 60 7.47 48.17 -10.39
CA ASP A 60 7.98 48.65 -9.11
C ASP A 60 9.10 47.78 -8.52
N ARG A 61 9.99 48.47 -7.80
CA ARG A 61 11.24 47.97 -7.22
C ARG A 61 10.97 47.04 -6.04
N VAL A 62 11.51 45.81 -6.10
CA VAL A 62 11.76 44.98 -4.92
C VAL A 62 13.13 45.37 -4.33
N PRO A 63 13.24 45.69 -3.02
CA PRO A 63 14.52 46.03 -2.41
C PRO A 63 15.38 44.77 -2.18
N PRO A 64 16.72 44.88 -2.22
CA PRO A 64 17.61 43.73 -2.01
C PRO A 64 17.61 43.30 -0.54
N CYS A 65 17.44 42.00 -0.34
CA CYS A 65 17.45 41.35 0.97
C CYS A 65 18.85 41.41 1.60
N ALA A 66 18.96 42.01 2.78
CA ALA A 66 20.18 42.00 3.59
C ALA A 66 20.51 40.57 4.07
N PRO A 67 21.79 40.21 4.25
CA PRO A 67 22.17 38.88 4.72
C PRO A 67 21.71 38.71 6.17
N ARG A 68 20.74 37.82 6.41
CA ARG A 68 20.36 37.41 7.76
C ARG A 68 21.47 36.56 8.35
N ALA A 69 22.01 37.01 9.48
CA ALA A 69 22.87 36.21 10.35
C ALA A 69 22.19 34.88 10.66
N GLY A 70 22.94 33.79 10.55
CA GLY A 70 22.45 32.43 10.77
C GLY A 70 21.80 32.29 12.14
N ALA A 71 20.61 31.71 12.17
CA ALA A 71 19.99 31.26 13.41
C ALA A 71 20.92 30.26 14.12
N PRO A 72 21.02 30.29 15.45
CA PRO A 72 21.84 29.34 16.17
C PRO A 72 21.30 27.93 15.93
N ILE A 73 22.19 27.01 15.56
CA ILE A 73 21.92 25.58 15.56
C ILE A 73 21.54 25.21 16.99
N ILE A 74 20.25 24.96 17.24
CA ILE A 74 19.79 24.41 18.50
C ILE A 74 20.31 22.98 18.54
N SER A 75 21.45 22.78 19.21
CA SER A 75 21.92 21.44 19.55
C SER A 75 20.94 20.88 20.59
N ILE A 76 20.03 20.00 20.14
CA ILE A 76 19.22 19.21 21.06
C ILE A 76 20.19 18.26 21.78
N PRO A 77 20.34 18.33 23.11
CA PRO A 77 21.23 17.42 23.81
C PRO A 77 20.60 16.02 23.79
N MET A 78 21.22 15.11 23.02
CA MET A 78 21.00 13.67 23.14
C MET A 78 21.54 13.22 24.50
N ALA A 79 20.76 13.42 25.56
CA ALA A 79 20.97 12.69 26.79
C ALA A 79 20.80 11.21 26.46
N SER A 80 21.89 10.45 26.56
CA SER A 80 21.89 8.99 26.52
C SER A 80 21.08 8.47 27.71
N ARG A 81 19.75 8.55 27.62
CA ARG A 81 18.86 7.75 28.44
C ARG A 81 18.95 6.34 27.88
N VAL A 82 19.29 5.39 28.75
CA VAL A 82 19.08 3.97 28.45
C VAL A 82 17.62 3.84 28.04
N LEU A 83 17.40 3.41 26.79
CA LEU A 83 16.09 3.21 26.18
C LEU A 83 15.43 2.02 26.90
N VAL A 84 14.83 2.30 28.06
CA VAL A 84 13.94 1.37 28.77
C VAL A 84 12.58 1.56 28.13
N LEU A 85 12.18 0.60 27.30
CA LEU A 85 10.84 0.55 26.72
C LEU A 85 9.85 0.34 27.86
N GLU A 86 9.35 1.43 28.45
CA GLU A 86 8.28 1.37 29.43
C GLU A 86 7.01 0.95 28.71
N ARG A 87 6.50 -0.23 29.05
CA ARG A 87 5.25 -0.75 28.47
C ARG A 87 4.08 0.16 28.83
N PRO A 88 3.08 0.32 27.94
CA PRO A 88 1.83 0.98 28.28
C PRO A 88 1.22 0.40 29.55
N SER A 89 0.74 1.27 30.44
CA SER A 89 0.01 0.86 31.66
C SER A 89 -1.36 0.26 31.32
N GLU A 90 -1.96 0.71 30.21
CA GLU A 90 -3.24 0.22 29.70
C GLU A 90 -3.06 -1.00 28.80
N LYS A 91 -3.99 -1.94 28.89
CA LYS A 91 -3.95 -3.21 28.13
C LYS A 91 -5.33 -3.56 27.58
N PHE A 92 -5.34 -4.21 26.42
CA PHE A 92 -6.56 -4.81 25.90
C PHE A 92 -7.08 -5.89 26.85
N LEU A 93 -8.41 -5.98 26.99
CA LEU A 93 -9.08 -7.03 27.76
C LEU A 93 -9.25 -8.32 26.95
N SER A 94 -9.15 -8.22 25.62
CA SER A 94 -9.00 -9.36 24.71
C SER A 94 -7.55 -9.86 24.70
N PRO A 95 -7.26 -11.02 24.08
CA PRO A 95 -5.87 -11.42 23.81
C PRO A 95 -5.09 -10.28 23.14
N GLU A 96 -3.91 -9.96 23.67
CA GLU A 96 -3.08 -8.87 23.14
C GLU A 96 -2.49 -9.22 21.76
N PRO A 97 -2.13 -8.20 20.95
CA PRO A 97 -1.42 -8.39 19.69
C PRO A 97 -0.12 -9.20 19.86
N GLU A 98 0.00 -10.33 19.16
CA GLU A 98 1.23 -11.13 19.14
C GLU A 98 2.11 -10.73 17.96
N VAL A 99 3.40 -10.57 18.22
CA VAL A 99 4.42 -10.22 17.23
C VAL A 99 5.57 -11.22 17.33
N ARG A 100 5.99 -11.78 16.20
CA ARG A 100 7.21 -12.61 16.13
C ARG A 100 8.00 -12.28 14.89
N LEU A 101 9.32 -12.13 15.02
CA LEU A 101 10.22 -12.03 13.88
C LEU A 101 10.49 -13.43 13.31
N THR A 102 10.07 -13.69 12.08
CA THR A 102 10.21 -15.02 11.44
C THR A 102 11.33 -15.10 10.42
N GLN A 103 11.66 -13.99 9.74
CA GLN A 103 12.79 -13.93 8.80
C GLN A 103 13.50 -12.59 8.94
N ALA A 104 14.84 -12.60 8.88
CA ALA A 104 15.67 -11.42 9.01
C ALA A 104 17.04 -11.61 8.36
N PHE A 105 17.65 -10.49 7.97
CA PHE A 105 19.08 -10.44 7.63
C PHE A 105 19.90 -10.53 8.92
N ARG A 106 21.12 -11.07 8.84
CA ARG A 106 22.06 -11.14 9.97
C ARG A 106 23.17 -10.14 9.79
N ARG A 107 23.67 -9.57 10.90
CA ARG A 107 24.68 -8.50 10.91
C ARG A 107 24.26 -7.31 10.03
N SER A 108 22.96 -7.06 9.98
CA SER A 108 22.35 -6.00 9.18
C SER A 108 22.79 -4.61 9.63
N PHE A 109 23.04 -4.40 10.92
CA PHE A 109 23.59 -3.14 11.41
C PHE A 109 25.04 -2.90 10.93
N ASP A 110 25.88 -3.94 10.93
CA ASP A 110 27.23 -3.86 10.35
C ASP A 110 27.15 -3.63 8.83
N ASN A 111 26.20 -4.28 8.15
CA ASN A 111 25.98 -4.14 6.71
C ASN A 111 25.53 -2.73 6.33
N MET A 112 24.68 -2.08 7.13
CA MET A 112 24.32 -0.67 6.96
C MET A 112 25.57 0.22 6.91
N VAL A 113 26.50 0.04 7.85
CA VAL A 113 27.75 0.83 7.87
C VAL A 113 28.69 0.41 6.74
N ALA A 114 28.73 -0.87 6.37
CA ALA A 114 29.56 -1.38 5.28
C ALA A 114 29.14 -0.80 3.92
N THR A 115 27.84 -0.77 3.64
CA THR A 115 27.28 -0.22 2.40
C THR A 115 27.52 1.28 2.30
N ALA A 116 27.36 2.02 3.41
CA ALA A 116 27.72 3.44 3.49
C ALA A 116 29.20 3.69 3.16
N ARG A 117 30.11 2.91 3.77
CA ARG A 117 31.56 3.02 3.52
C ARG A 117 31.95 2.62 2.10
N THR A 118 31.20 1.71 1.48
CA THR A 118 31.47 1.24 0.11
C THR A 118 31.36 2.38 -0.91
N CYS A 119 30.41 3.32 -0.72
CA CYS A 119 30.26 4.50 -1.59
C CYS A 119 31.54 5.36 -1.69
N TYR A 120 32.41 5.30 -0.69
CA TYR A 120 33.62 6.12 -0.59
C TYR A 120 34.92 5.29 -0.58
N SER A 121 34.84 4.00 -0.91
CA SER A 121 35.97 3.08 -0.86
C SER A 121 36.69 2.99 -2.20
N ALA A 122 37.95 3.43 -2.24
CA ALA A 122 38.83 3.19 -3.39
C ALA A 122 39.26 1.71 -3.53
N ASN A 123 39.06 0.89 -2.49
CA ASN A 123 39.50 -0.49 -2.42
C ASN A 123 38.36 -1.50 -2.71
N GLY A 124 37.23 -1.02 -3.25
CA GLY A 124 36.06 -1.85 -3.58
C GLY A 124 35.09 -2.05 -2.41
N ILE A 125 34.32 -3.13 -2.48
CA ILE A 125 33.21 -3.42 -1.55
C ILE A 125 33.72 -3.69 -0.13
N ILE A 126 33.19 -2.93 0.83
CA ILE A 126 33.45 -3.12 2.26
C ILE A 126 32.51 -4.19 2.79
N LYS A 127 33.04 -5.11 3.59
CA LYS A 127 32.27 -6.20 4.22
C LYS A 127 32.00 -5.92 5.70
N GLU A 128 31.10 -6.68 6.30
CA GLU A 128 30.73 -6.56 7.73
C GLU A 128 31.95 -6.80 8.64
N ASP A 129 32.86 -7.70 8.26
CA ASP A 129 34.12 -7.95 8.97
C ASP A 129 35.09 -6.75 8.95
N ASP A 130 35.02 -5.93 7.91
CA ASP A 130 35.79 -4.68 7.84
C ASP A 130 35.23 -3.61 8.78
N VAL A 131 33.95 -3.75 9.17
CA VAL A 131 33.22 -2.83 10.04
C VAL A 131 33.38 -3.22 11.51
N SER A 132 32.96 -4.42 11.91
CA SER A 132 32.96 -4.85 13.32
C SER A 132 34.13 -5.78 13.69
N GLY A 133 34.89 -6.23 12.70
CA GLY A 133 36.07 -7.08 12.86
C GLY A 133 35.77 -8.57 12.65
N ALA A 134 36.55 -9.22 11.79
CA ALA A 134 36.53 -10.67 11.58
C ALA A 134 36.71 -11.46 12.89
N GLU A 135 36.19 -12.68 12.93
CA GLU A 135 36.13 -13.53 14.12
C GLU A 135 37.48 -13.76 14.81
N HIS A 136 38.58 -13.84 14.05
CA HIS A 136 39.93 -14.09 14.57
C HIS A 136 40.67 -12.82 15.05
N LEU A 137 40.08 -11.62 14.93
CA LEU A 137 40.72 -10.39 15.40
C LEU A 137 40.76 -10.31 16.94
N PRO A 138 41.85 -9.78 17.53
CA PRO A 138 41.93 -9.48 18.96
C PRO A 138 40.76 -8.62 19.44
N VAL A 139 40.27 -8.89 20.67
CA VAL A 139 39.10 -8.23 21.27
C VAL A 139 39.22 -6.70 21.23
N GLU A 140 40.36 -6.15 21.66
CA GLU A 140 40.62 -4.70 21.65
C GLU A 140 40.47 -4.07 20.25
N LYS A 141 40.91 -4.78 19.20
CA LYS A 141 40.79 -4.31 17.82
C LYS A 141 39.33 -4.35 17.34
N LYS A 142 38.56 -5.36 17.76
CA LYS A 142 37.12 -5.45 17.48
C LYS A 142 36.34 -4.35 18.20
N GLU A 143 36.63 -4.10 19.47
CA GLU A 143 36.00 -3.02 20.25
C GLU A 143 36.25 -1.65 19.62
N ARG A 144 37.49 -1.36 19.22
CA ARG A 144 37.81 -0.13 18.49
C ARG A 144 37.05 0.00 17.17
N LYS A 145 36.87 -1.12 16.46
CA LYS A 145 36.11 -1.18 15.20
C LYS A 145 34.62 -0.93 15.44
N ARG A 146 34.02 -1.59 16.44
CA ARG A 146 32.62 -1.39 16.86
C ARG A 146 32.35 0.04 17.31
N LYS A 147 33.26 0.65 18.09
CA LYS A 147 33.14 2.06 18.45
C LYS A 147 33.08 2.98 17.23
N ARG A 148 34.00 2.79 16.26
CA ARG A 148 34.00 3.55 15.00
C ARG A 148 32.74 3.30 14.15
N ARG A 149 32.25 2.06 14.14
CA ARG A 149 30.97 1.70 13.50
C ARG A 149 29.83 2.50 14.13
N ASP A 150 29.75 2.53 15.46
CA ASP A 150 28.66 3.19 16.19
C ASP A 150 28.70 4.71 16.04
N ASP A 151 29.91 5.30 16.08
CA ASP A 151 30.12 6.73 15.80
C ASP A 151 29.64 7.07 14.39
N LEU A 152 30.10 6.31 13.38
CA LEU A 152 29.69 6.52 11.99
C LEU A 152 28.19 6.25 11.77
N ALA A 153 27.60 5.27 12.46
CA ALA A 153 26.18 4.99 12.37
C ALA A 153 25.33 6.18 12.85
N ARG A 154 25.74 6.84 13.95
CA ARG A 154 25.12 8.08 14.43
C ARG A 154 25.24 9.19 13.40
N ASP A 155 26.45 9.44 12.90
CA ASP A 155 26.70 10.48 11.90
C ASP A 155 25.85 10.27 10.63
N LEU A 156 25.78 9.04 10.13
CA LEU A 156 24.97 8.67 8.97
C LEU A 156 23.48 8.90 9.22
N TYR A 157 23.00 8.54 10.41
CA TYR A 157 21.60 8.70 10.78
C TYR A 157 21.23 10.19 10.90
N GLU A 158 22.04 10.98 11.59
CA GLU A 158 21.83 12.43 11.77
C GLU A 158 21.92 13.19 10.43
N ALA A 159 22.82 12.79 9.54
CA ALA A 159 22.97 13.38 8.21
C ALA A 159 21.86 12.96 7.22
N GLY A 160 20.97 12.03 7.59
CA GLY A 160 19.87 11.58 6.71
C GLY A 160 20.25 10.52 5.68
N HIS A 161 21.40 9.84 5.83
CA HIS A 161 21.85 8.76 4.94
C HIS A 161 21.13 7.42 5.22
N HIS A 162 19.81 7.49 5.33
CA HIS A 162 18.95 6.41 5.80
C HIS A 162 18.73 5.27 4.80
N THR A 163 19.05 5.47 3.51
CA THR A 163 18.88 4.41 2.48
C THR A 163 19.71 3.17 2.78
N THR A 164 20.80 3.32 3.53
CA THR A 164 21.63 2.20 4.01
C THR A 164 20.87 1.25 4.94
N LEU A 165 19.86 1.73 5.66
CA LEU A 165 18.94 0.92 6.48
C LEU A 165 17.93 0.11 5.64
N GLN A 166 17.82 0.38 4.34
CA GLN A 166 16.90 -0.34 3.46
C GLN A 166 17.46 -1.65 2.90
N HIS A 167 18.77 -1.90 3.03
CA HIS A 167 19.37 -3.16 2.59
C HIS A 167 18.83 -4.37 3.37
N ALA A 168 18.51 -4.18 4.64
CA ALA A 168 17.95 -5.21 5.50
C ALA A 168 16.42 -5.18 5.53
N HIS A 169 15.82 -6.37 5.48
CA HIS A 169 14.38 -6.57 5.63
C HIS A 169 14.07 -7.53 6.77
N PHE A 170 12.94 -7.29 7.42
CA PHE A 170 12.44 -8.04 8.57
C PHE A 170 11.01 -8.48 8.28
N GLN A 171 10.75 -9.77 8.39
CA GLN A 171 9.41 -10.35 8.26
C GLN A 171 8.88 -10.73 9.63
N PHE A 172 7.74 -10.16 9.96
CA PHE A 172 7.01 -10.43 11.18
C PHE A 172 5.75 -11.23 10.88
N THR A 173 5.38 -12.12 11.79
CA THR A 173 3.99 -12.60 11.90
C THR A 173 3.29 -11.80 12.97
N LEU A 174 2.13 -11.25 12.63
CA LEU A 174 1.26 -10.51 13.54
C LEU A 174 -0.05 -11.29 13.70
N SER A 175 -0.52 -11.46 14.94
CA SER A 175 -1.80 -12.09 15.28
C SER A 175 -2.53 -11.27 16.34
N ASN A 176 -3.85 -11.44 16.46
CA ASN A 176 -4.70 -10.65 17.37
C ASN A 176 -4.58 -9.14 17.16
N VAL A 177 -4.37 -8.71 15.91
CA VAL A 177 -4.38 -7.30 15.51
C VAL A 177 -5.71 -6.94 14.88
N SER A 178 -6.27 -5.78 15.19
CA SER A 178 -7.56 -5.32 14.68
C SER A 178 -7.49 -4.91 13.20
N ARG A 179 -8.64 -4.86 12.52
CA ARG A 179 -8.69 -4.26 11.17
C ARG A 179 -8.41 -2.76 11.20
N GLN A 180 -8.79 -2.08 12.28
CA GLN A 180 -8.57 -0.65 12.44
C GLN A 180 -7.07 -0.29 12.44
N PHE A 181 -6.25 -1.00 13.22
CA PHE A 181 -4.79 -0.79 13.24
C PHE A 181 -4.16 -1.06 11.87
N LEU A 182 -4.59 -2.14 11.20
CA LEU A 182 -4.07 -2.52 9.89
C LEU A 182 -4.39 -1.47 8.82
N TRP A 183 -5.62 -0.95 8.82
CA TRP A 183 -6.08 0.06 7.88
C TRP A 183 -5.44 1.43 8.15
N SER A 184 -5.50 1.92 9.39
CA SER A 184 -5.03 3.26 9.75
C SER A 184 -3.50 3.40 9.70
N PHE A 185 -2.75 2.32 9.98
CA PHE A 185 -1.30 2.40 10.14
C PHE A 185 -0.53 1.56 9.11
N LEU A 186 -0.56 0.22 9.19
CA LEU A 186 0.34 -0.63 8.39
C LEU A 186 0.12 -0.55 6.88
N HIS A 187 -1.09 -0.22 6.43
CA HIS A 187 -1.42 -0.16 5.00
C HIS A 187 -1.57 1.27 4.47
N SER A 188 -1.18 2.29 5.25
CA SER A 188 -1.31 3.71 4.91
C SER A 188 -0.20 4.26 4.00
N HIS A 189 0.84 3.48 3.67
CA HIS A 189 2.01 3.91 2.89
C HIS A 189 2.55 2.76 2.01
N PRO A 190 3.44 2.98 1.02
CA PRO A 190 3.82 1.94 0.06
C PRO A 190 4.92 0.98 0.51
N PHE A 191 5.64 1.30 1.58
CA PHE A 191 6.93 0.68 1.93
C PHE A 191 6.81 -0.62 2.75
N TYR A 192 5.91 -1.52 2.35
CA TYR A 192 5.68 -2.81 3.01
C TYR A 192 5.29 -3.90 2.01
N ASN A 193 5.43 -5.17 2.42
CA ASN A 193 4.75 -6.31 1.82
C ASN A 193 3.92 -7.05 2.88
N SER A 194 2.72 -7.53 2.54
CA SER A 194 1.86 -8.22 3.52
C SER A 194 0.88 -9.21 2.93
N GLU A 195 0.73 -10.35 3.61
CA GLU A 195 -0.25 -11.39 3.32
C GLU A 195 -1.13 -11.61 4.54
N GLN A 196 -2.43 -11.33 4.39
CA GLN A 196 -3.37 -11.15 5.49
C GLN A 196 -4.59 -12.07 5.32
N VAL A 197 -5.11 -12.59 6.44
CA VAL A 197 -6.38 -13.33 6.42
C VAL A 197 -7.52 -12.52 5.80
N SER A 198 -8.26 -13.15 4.89
CA SER A 198 -9.36 -12.52 4.16
C SER A 198 -10.71 -12.90 4.73
N GLN A 199 -11.48 -11.89 5.16
CA GLN A 199 -12.89 -12.04 5.55
C GLN A 199 -13.82 -12.39 4.37
N ARG A 200 -13.29 -12.47 3.13
CA ARG A 200 -14.02 -13.01 1.95
C ARG A 200 -14.05 -14.53 1.93
N TYR A 201 -13.04 -15.17 2.51
CA TYR A 201 -12.77 -16.59 2.32
C TYR A 201 -12.70 -17.38 3.62
N VAL A 202 -12.46 -16.68 4.75
CA VAL A 202 -12.37 -17.26 6.07
C VAL A 202 -13.46 -16.67 6.93
N GLU A 203 -14.30 -17.54 7.48
CA GLU A 203 -15.36 -17.15 8.40
C GLU A 203 -14.77 -16.60 9.69
N VAL A 204 -15.33 -15.50 10.19
CA VAL A 204 -14.93 -14.90 11.46
C VAL A 204 -15.62 -15.63 12.61
N LYS A 205 -14.83 -16.15 13.55
CA LYS A 205 -15.34 -16.86 14.72
C LYS A 205 -15.85 -15.86 15.78
N PRO A 206 -16.87 -16.22 16.58
CA PRO A 206 -17.24 -15.46 17.78
C PRO A 206 -16.04 -15.19 18.68
N GLY A 207 -16.03 -14.01 19.32
CA GLY A 207 -14.94 -13.59 20.22
C GLY A 207 -13.63 -13.18 19.51
N SER A 208 -13.59 -13.16 18.18
CA SER A 208 -12.38 -12.77 17.43
C SER A 208 -12.32 -11.26 17.18
N TYR A 209 -12.22 -10.47 18.24
CA TYR A 209 -12.15 -9.01 18.16
C TYR A 209 -11.39 -8.40 19.34
N ALA A 210 -10.82 -7.21 19.10
CA ALA A 210 -10.16 -6.43 20.13
C ALA A 210 -11.18 -5.90 21.15
N VAL A 211 -10.84 -5.95 22.44
CA VAL A 211 -11.61 -5.32 23.51
C VAL A 211 -10.71 -4.28 24.20
N PRO A 212 -10.92 -2.97 23.99
CA PRO A 212 -10.11 -1.91 24.57
C PRO A 212 -10.20 -1.90 26.12
N PRO A 213 -9.32 -1.15 26.83
CA PRO A 213 -9.28 -1.04 28.30
C PRO A 213 -10.50 -0.31 28.90
N LEU A 214 -11.71 -0.77 28.60
CA LEU A 214 -12.96 -0.22 29.09
C LEU A 214 -13.37 -0.89 30.41
N SER A 215 -14.22 -0.22 31.19
CA SER A 215 -14.76 -0.77 32.43
C SER A 215 -16.21 -0.38 32.65
N GLY A 216 -16.89 -1.05 33.58
CA GLY A 216 -18.27 -0.74 33.97
C GLY A 216 -19.24 -0.78 32.80
N GLU A 217 -20.12 0.23 32.74
CA GLU A 217 -21.16 0.36 31.72
C GLU A 217 -20.58 0.44 30.29
N ALA A 218 -19.45 1.12 30.10
CA ALA A 218 -18.82 1.25 28.78
C ALA A 218 -18.40 -0.11 28.21
N LEU A 219 -17.84 -0.99 29.04
CA LEU A 219 -17.48 -2.34 28.62
C LEU A 219 -18.73 -3.15 28.23
N SER A 220 -19.81 -3.06 29.02
CA SER A 220 -21.06 -3.75 28.72
C SER A 220 -21.69 -3.28 27.40
N VAL A 221 -21.70 -1.97 27.14
CA VAL A 221 -22.17 -1.39 25.87
C VAL A 221 -21.33 -1.89 24.70
N TYR A 222 -20.01 -1.87 24.84
CA TYR A 222 -19.09 -2.33 23.80
C TYR A 222 -19.33 -3.79 23.44
N GLN A 223 -19.33 -4.68 24.44
CA GLN A 223 -19.52 -6.12 24.25
C GLN A 223 -20.89 -6.43 23.64
N ALA A 224 -21.96 -5.85 24.18
CA ALA A 224 -23.30 -6.05 23.65
C ALA A 224 -23.40 -5.62 22.18
N THR A 225 -22.80 -4.49 21.80
CA THR A 225 -22.82 -3.99 20.42
C THR A 225 -22.08 -4.94 19.48
N VAL A 226 -20.86 -5.36 19.84
CA VAL A 226 -20.07 -6.30 19.03
C VAL A 226 -20.77 -7.65 18.90
N GLU A 227 -21.38 -8.16 19.97
CA GLU A 227 -22.14 -9.41 19.94
C GLU A 227 -23.33 -9.34 18.98
N GLN A 228 -24.04 -8.21 18.93
CA GLN A 228 -25.11 -7.99 17.94
C GLN A 228 -24.56 -7.98 16.51
N GLN A 229 -23.46 -7.28 16.26
CA GLN A 229 -22.81 -7.24 14.94
C GLN A 229 -22.37 -8.64 14.48
N VAL A 230 -21.70 -9.40 15.35
CA VAL A 230 -21.26 -10.77 15.08
C VAL A 230 -22.45 -11.71 14.88
N GLY A 231 -23.50 -11.57 15.68
CA GLY A 231 -24.73 -12.36 15.52
C GLY A 231 -25.38 -12.14 14.16
N VAL A 232 -25.46 -10.88 13.71
CA VAL A 232 -25.99 -10.55 12.36
C VAL A 232 -25.08 -11.03 11.25
N TYR A 233 -23.77 -10.95 11.43
CA TYR A 233 -22.83 -11.53 10.47
C TYR A 233 -23.09 -13.03 10.26
N GLN A 234 -23.26 -13.80 11.34
CA GLN A 234 -23.56 -15.24 11.28
C GLN A 234 -24.95 -15.53 10.70
N GLU A 235 -25.93 -14.68 10.98
CA GLU A 235 -27.25 -14.71 10.34
C GLU A 235 -27.10 -14.51 8.82
N PHE A 236 -26.39 -13.47 8.40
CA PHE A 236 -26.20 -13.08 6.99
C PHE A 236 -25.39 -14.09 6.20
N CYS A 237 -24.41 -14.76 6.82
CA CYS A 237 -23.72 -15.89 6.21
C CYS A 237 -24.68 -17.03 5.79
N ARG A 238 -25.90 -17.08 6.32
CA ARG A 238 -26.94 -18.07 5.95
C ARG A 238 -28.05 -17.44 5.11
N SER A 239 -28.59 -16.30 5.54
CA SER A 239 -29.76 -15.68 4.89
C SER A 239 -29.46 -15.09 3.51
N LEU A 240 -28.19 -14.74 3.21
CA LEU A 240 -27.79 -14.27 1.89
C LEU A 240 -27.57 -15.41 0.89
N VAL A 241 -27.42 -16.66 1.33
CA VAL A 241 -27.10 -17.80 0.46
C VAL A 241 -28.13 -17.98 -0.65
N PRO A 242 -29.46 -17.96 -0.40
CA PRO A 242 -30.45 -18.11 -1.47
C PRO A 242 -30.34 -17.03 -2.57
N LEU A 243 -30.10 -15.77 -2.18
CA LEU A 243 -29.92 -14.66 -3.12
C LEU A 243 -28.65 -14.82 -3.96
N VAL A 244 -27.56 -15.31 -3.35
CA VAL A 244 -26.33 -15.62 -4.06
C VAL A 244 -26.52 -16.83 -4.99
N GLU A 245 -27.23 -17.86 -4.56
CA GLU A 245 -27.49 -19.06 -5.38
C GLU A 245 -28.23 -18.71 -6.67
N GLU A 246 -29.25 -17.86 -6.58
CA GLU A 246 -30.01 -17.37 -7.74
C GLU A 246 -29.07 -16.78 -8.79
N GLU A 247 -28.29 -15.77 -8.40
CA GLU A 247 -27.33 -15.07 -9.28
C GLU A 247 -26.20 -15.98 -9.78
N TYR A 248 -25.64 -16.77 -8.87
CA TYR A 248 -24.47 -17.59 -9.18
C TYR A 248 -24.80 -18.71 -10.13
N TYR A 249 -25.95 -19.38 -9.96
CA TYR A 249 -26.32 -20.49 -10.83
C TYR A 249 -27.01 -20.04 -12.12
N GLU A 250 -27.60 -18.85 -12.17
CA GLU A 250 -27.96 -18.20 -13.43
C GLU A 250 -26.71 -17.94 -14.29
N ARG A 251 -25.65 -17.41 -13.66
CA ARG A 251 -24.35 -17.16 -14.34
C ARG A 251 -23.58 -18.44 -14.67
N PHE A 252 -23.72 -19.48 -13.85
CA PHE A 252 -23.05 -20.76 -14.04
C PHE A 252 -24.03 -21.94 -14.06
N PRO A 253 -24.86 -22.11 -15.12
CA PRO A 253 -25.90 -23.16 -15.14
C PRO A 253 -25.34 -24.58 -14.98
N ALA A 254 -24.17 -24.85 -15.57
CA ALA A 254 -23.49 -26.15 -15.44
C ALA A 254 -22.96 -26.41 -14.00
N ARG A 255 -22.66 -25.37 -13.22
CA ARG A 255 -22.28 -25.50 -11.80
C ARG A 255 -23.53 -25.73 -10.94
N GLY A 256 -24.68 -25.20 -11.35
CA GLY A 256 -25.98 -25.44 -10.69
C GLY A 256 -26.42 -26.91 -10.69
N LYS A 257 -25.92 -27.72 -11.63
CA LYS A 257 -26.13 -29.18 -11.64
C LYS A 257 -25.25 -29.94 -10.65
N ARG A 258 -24.26 -29.28 -10.03
CA ARG A 258 -23.25 -29.85 -9.13
C ARG A 258 -23.10 -29.00 -7.86
N ARG A 259 -24.22 -28.69 -7.21
CA ARG A 259 -24.28 -27.80 -6.03
C ARG A 259 -23.43 -28.33 -4.87
N GLU A 260 -23.31 -29.64 -4.74
CA GLU A 260 -22.47 -30.32 -3.76
C GLU A 260 -20.98 -29.97 -3.88
N ILE A 261 -20.53 -29.61 -5.09
CA ILE A 261 -19.15 -29.18 -5.36
C ILE A 261 -19.00 -27.67 -5.21
N TYR A 262 -19.96 -26.90 -5.74
CA TYR A 262 -19.83 -25.44 -5.88
C TYR A 262 -20.50 -24.61 -4.78
N GLY A 263 -21.23 -25.23 -3.85
CA GLY A 263 -21.87 -24.54 -2.73
C GLY A 263 -20.88 -23.76 -1.85
N LYS A 264 -19.62 -24.19 -1.77
CA LYS A 264 -18.57 -23.44 -1.06
C LYS A 264 -18.27 -22.08 -1.69
N GLU A 265 -18.40 -21.92 -3.01
CA GLU A 265 -18.17 -20.63 -3.68
C GLU A 265 -19.35 -19.67 -3.45
N VAL A 266 -20.57 -20.20 -3.43
CA VAL A 266 -21.77 -19.45 -3.01
C VAL A 266 -21.60 -18.95 -1.57
N GLN A 267 -21.17 -19.82 -0.65
CA GLN A 267 -20.94 -19.45 0.75
C GLN A 267 -19.92 -18.30 0.88
N LYS A 268 -18.81 -18.35 0.13
CA LYS A 268 -17.80 -17.27 0.14
C LYS A 268 -18.35 -15.94 -0.38
N LYS A 269 -19.21 -15.95 -1.40
CA LYS A 269 -19.89 -14.74 -1.90
C LYS A 269 -20.89 -14.18 -0.89
N ALA A 270 -21.64 -15.03 -0.19
CA ALA A 270 -22.51 -14.62 0.90
C ALA A 270 -21.70 -14.02 2.08
N GLN A 271 -20.60 -14.67 2.47
CA GLN A 271 -19.65 -14.16 3.45
C GLN A 271 -19.06 -12.81 3.04
N GLU A 272 -18.84 -12.60 1.74
CA GLU A 272 -18.30 -11.34 1.24
C GLU A 272 -19.20 -10.14 1.51
N VAL A 273 -20.51 -10.34 1.38
CA VAL A 273 -21.51 -9.31 1.69
C VAL A 273 -21.75 -9.24 3.20
N ALA A 274 -21.85 -10.39 3.88
CA ALA A 274 -22.10 -10.45 5.31
C ALA A 274 -21.06 -9.67 6.13
N ARG A 275 -19.77 -9.70 5.74
CA ARG A 275 -18.70 -9.04 6.52
C ARG A 275 -18.83 -7.53 6.64
N TYR A 276 -19.70 -6.87 5.88
CA TYR A 276 -19.97 -5.43 6.00
C TYR A 276 -20.47 -5.05 7.40
N VAL A 277 -21.13 -5.96 8.12
CA VAL A 277 -21.66 -5.70 9.47
C VAL A 277 -20.64 -5.95 10.58
N LEU A 278 -19.51 -6.61 10.29
CA LEU A 278 -18.49 -6.90 11.30
C LEU A 278 -17.78 -5.60 11.73
N PRO A 279 -17.45 -5.45 13.03
CA PRO A 279 -16.70 -4.29 13.50
C PRO A 279 -15.26 -4.29 13.00
N VAL A 280 -14.68 -3.11 12.86
CA VAL A 280 -13.25 -2.93 12.56
C VAL A 280 -12.35 -3.40 13.72
N ALA A 281 -12.92 -3.65 14.91
CA ALA A 281 -12.24 -4.38 15.99
C ALA A 281 -11.90 -5.84 15.66
N THR A 282 -12.51 -6.42 14.62
CA THR A 282 -12.32 -7.84 14.28
C THR A 282 -10.83 -8.16 14.11
N PHE A 283 -10.39 -9.25 14.74
CA PHE A 283 -9.00 -9.68 14.65
C PHE A 283 -8.63 -10.15 13.24
N ALA A 284 -7.36 -9.97 12.94
CA ALA A 284 -6.67 -10.46 11.78
C ALA A 284 -5.32 -11.05 12.19
N TYR A 285 -4.75 -11.79 11.26
CA TYR A 285 -3.36 -12.23 11.29
C TYR A 285 -2.74 -12.08 9.91
N LEU A 286 -1.44 -11.82 9.88
CA LEU A 286 -0.71 -11.54 8.66
C LEU A 286 0.79 -11.81 8.79
N TYR A 287 1.41 -12.08 7.64
CA TYR A 287 2.83 -11.80 7.45
C TYR A 287 3.00 -10.34 7.05
N HIS A 288 3.97 -9.65 7.66
CA HIS A 288 4.31 -8.26 7.37
C HIS A 288 5.82 -8.13 7.21
N THR A 289 6.28 -7.78 6.00
CA THR A 289 7.71 -7.61 5.69
C THR A 289 8.01 -6.16 5.39
N ILE A 290 8.99 -5.61 6.09
CA ILE A 290 9.41 -4.21 5.97
C ILE A 290 10.93 -4.09 6.03
N SER A 291 11.46 -2.99 5.50
CA SER A 291 12.88 -2.65 5.65
C SER A 291 13.22 -2.17 7.06
N GLY A 292 14.50 -2.17 7.43
CA GLY A 292 14.95 -1.56 8.69
C GLY A 292 14.56 -0.09 8.80
N LEU A 293 14.69 0.67 7.70
CA LEU A 293 14.26 2.07 7.65
C LEU A 293 12.75 2.23 7.94
N THR A 294 11.93 1.38 7.33
CA THR A 294 10.47 1.42 7.54
C THR A 294 10.12 1.13 9.01
N LEU A 295 10.77 0.16 9.66
CA LEU A 295 10.54 -0.15 11.07
C LEU A 295 10.90 1.04 11.98
N PHE A 296 11.98 1.75 11.69
CA PHE A 296 12.36 2.96 12.42
C PHE A 296 11.32 4.07 12.26
N ARG A 297 10.80 4.27 11.04
CA ARG A 297 9.72 5.23 10.79
C ARG A 297 8.44 4.85 11.52
N TYR A 298 8.09 3.56 11.53
CA TYR A 298 6.94 3.09 12.30
C TYR A 298 7.09 3.42 13.76
N TYR A 299 8.20 3.03 14.37
CA TYR A 299 8.42 3.24 15.80
C TYR A 299 8.40 4.73 16.16
N ARG A 300 9.00 5.58 15.32
CA ARG A 300 8.95 7.04 15.50
C ARG A 300 7.52 7.60 15.44
N MET A 301 6.61 6.98 14.68
CA MET A 301 5.23 7.42 14.46
C MET A 301 4.20 6.60 15.27
N ALA A 302 4.62 5.82 16.27
CA ALA A 302 3.77 4.83 16.94
C ALA A 302 2.56 5.38 17.73
N LEU A 303 2.46 6.69 17.92
CA LEU A 303 1.37 7.35 18.67
C LEU A 303 0.37 8.08 17.76
N GLN A 304 0.48 7.92 16.44
CA GLN A 304 -0.29 8.68 15.47
C GLN A 304 -1.73 8.18 15.32
N GLY A 305 -2.68 9.13 15.34
CA GLY A 305 -4.02 8.92 14.78
C GLY A 305 -4.88 7.91 15.55
N ASP A 306 -5.56 7.03 14.81
CA ASP A 306 -6.79 6.35 15.20
C ASP A 306 -6.67 5.17 16.18
N ALA A 307 -5.49 4.55 16.33
CA ALA A 307 -5.29 3.37 17.17
C ALA A 307 -3.96 3.38 17.94
N PRO A 308 -3.60 4.48 18.63
CA PRO A 308 -2.27 4.70 19.19
C PRO A 308 -1.87 3.64 20.23
N LEU A 309 -2.80 3.14 21.05
CA LEU A 309 -2.49 2.11 22.05
C LEU A 309 -2.09 0.79 21.38
N GLU A 310 -2.88 0.32 20.41
CA GLU A 310 -2.57 -0.90 19.67
C GLU A 310 -1.31 -0.76 18.83
N GLN A 311 -1.14 0.37 18.14
CA GLN A 311 0.06 0.70 17.38
C GLN A 311 1.30 0.62 18.25
N ARG A 312 1.30 1.31 19.40
CA ARG A 312 2.42 1.30 20.34
C ARG A 312 2.76 -0.12 20.81
N ILE A 313 1.76 -0.91 21.22
CA ILE A 313 1.98 -2.29 21.67
C ILE A 313 2.63 -3.14 20.57
N VAL A 314 2.15 -3.06 19.33
CA VAL A 314 2.68 -3.84 18.21
C VAL A 314 4.10 -3.39 17.87
N LEU A 315 4.33 -2.08 17.75
CA LEU A 315 5.59 -1.53 17.26
C LEU A 315 6.72 -1.63 18.28
N GLU A 316 6.43 -1.46 19.57
CA GLU A 316 7.39 -1.76 20.65
C GLU A 316 7.82 -3.22 20.58
N ARG A 317 6.88 -4.16 20.42
CA ARG A 317 7.22 -5.60 20.27
C ARG A 317 8.05 -5.87 19.00
N MET A 318 7.75 -5.23 17.88
CA MET A 318 8.55 -5.37 16.65
C MET A 318 9.99 -4.90 16.87
N VAL A 319 10.17 -3.78 17.58
CA VAL A 319 11.50 -3.26 17.96
C VAL A 319 12.18 -4.17 18.97
N GLU A 320 11.46 -4.69 19.97
CA GLU A 320 12.00 -5.67 20.94
C GLU A 320 12.53 -6.93 20.23
N GLU A 321 11.79 -7.45 19.24
CA GLU A 321 12.23 -8.59 18.42
C GLU A 321 13.50 -8.25 17.62
N LEU A 322 13.57 -7.06 17.01
CA LEU A 322 14.78 -6.58 16.32
C LEU A 322 15.96 -6.49 17.28
N LEU A 323 15.80 -5.83 18.42
CA LEU A 323 16.87 -5.59 19.39
C LEU A 323 17.32 -6.88 20.09
N ARG A 324 16.47 -7.91 20.14
CA ARG A 324 16.87 -9.25 20.59
C ARG A 324 17.78 -9.94 19.58
N LEU A 325 17.54 -9.73 18.29
CA LEU A 325 18.37 -10.28 17.21
C LEU A 325 19.67 -9.49 17.03
N GLU A 326 19.58 -8.16 16.95
CA GLU A 326 20.69 -7.23 16.72
C GLU A 326 20.60 -6.03 17.68
N PRO A 327 21.19 -6.13 18.89
CA PRO A 327 21.17 -5.07 19.89
C PRO A 327 21.79 -3.75 19.43
N ASP A 328 22.69 -3.80 18.46
CA ASP A 328 23.45 -2.64 17.97
C ASP A 328 22.55 -1.55 17.35
N TYR A 329 21.34 -1.89 16.89
CA TYR A 329 20.38 -0.88 16.42
C TYR A 329 20.00 0.15 17.49
N ARG A 330 20.17 -0.15 18.79
CA ARG A 330 19.97 0.81 19.89
C ARG A 330 20.80 2.09 19.73
N VAL A 331 21.94 2.00 19.03
CA VAL A 331 22.87 3.13 18.82
C VAL A 331 22.20 4.32 18.14
N ILE A 332 21.21 4.07 17.27
CA ILE A 332 20.54 5.07 16.43
C ILE A 332 19.01 5.09 16.61
N LEU A 333 18.47 4.23 17.48
CA LEU A 333 17.03 4.14 17.70
C LEU A 333 16.55 5.38 18.48
N GLN A 334 15.58 6.08 17.93
CA GLN A 334 14.89 7.19 18.60
C GLN A 334 13.57 6.72 19.20
N GLU A 335 13.15 7.36 20.29
CA GLU A 335 11.84 7.10 20.89
C GLU A 335 10.69 7.55 19.98
N PRO A 336 9.45 7.06 20.20
CA PRO A 336 8.27 7.56 19.51
C PRO A 336 8.12 9.07 19.69
N MET A 337 7.65 9.75 18.65
CA MET A 337 7.32 11.17 18.72
C MET A 337 6.14 11.37 19.68
N PRO A 338 6.24 12.28 20.65
CA PRO A 338 5.11 12.65 21.48
C PRO A 338 3.93 13.12 20.64
N ARG A 339 2.70 12.75 21.03
CA ARG A 339 1.49 13.06 20.27
C ARG A 339 1.28 14.57 20.11
N ASP A 340 1.58 15.34 21.14
CA ASP A 340 1.49 16.79 21.16
C ASP A 340 2.49 17.47 20.23
N GLU A 341 3.58 16.82 19.84
CA GLU A 341 4.51 17.34 18.83
C GLU A 341 4.05 17.08 17.38
N MET A 342 3.02 16.25 17.17
CA MET A 342 2.57 15.85 15.83
C MET A 342 1.76 16.96 15.14
N PRO A 343 1.96 17.22 13.83
CA PRO A 343 1.24 18.26 13.10
C PRO A 343 -0.29 18.08 13.12
N GLU A 344 -0.78 16.85 13.02
CA GLU A 344 -2.20 16.53 13.03
C GLU A 344 -2.84 16.90 14.37
N SER A 345 -2.16 16.60 15.48
CA SER A 345 -2.61 16.95 16.82
C SER A 345 -2.69 18.47 17.00
N HIS A 346 -1.67 19.19 16.53
CA HIS A 346 -1.66 20.66 16.56
C HIS A 346 -2.82 21.24 15.73
N ALA A 347 -2.98 20.79 14.49
CA ALA A 347 -4.04 21.28 13.60
C ALA A 347 -5.44 21.02 14.17
N LEU A 348 -5.67 19.84 14.76
CA LEU A 348 -6.94 19.52 15.40
C LEU A 348 -7.20 20.38 16.64
N ALA A 349 -6.17 20.61 17.47
CA ALA A 349 -6.27 21.46 18.65
C ALA A 349 -6.57 22.93 18.30
N GLU A 350 -5.95 23.48 17.24
CA GLU A 350 -6.28 24.83 16.74
C GLU A 350 -7.73 24.95 16.26
N CYS A 351 -8.29 23.86 15.74
CA CYS A 351 -9.68 23.77 15.31
C CYS A 351 -10.68 23.52 16.47
N GLY A 352 -10.20 23.47 17.72
CA GLY A 352 -11.01 23.22 18.92
C GLY A 352 -11.17 21.73 19.23
N ASP A 353 -12.41 21.27 19.42
CA ASP A 353 -12.68 19.85 19.68
C ASP A 353 -12.33 18.99 18.46
N ALA A 354 -11.34 18.10 18.62
CA ALA A 354 -10.86 17.20 17.58
C ALA A 354 -11.95 16.23 17.09
N GLU A 355 -12.92 15.90 17.94
CA GLU A 355 -14.00 14.94 17.69
C GLU A 355 -15.38 15.61 17.61
N ASN A 356 -15.45 16.85 17.09
CA ASN A 356 -16.69 17.62 16.98
C ASN A 356 -17.69 16.99 15.97
N PRO A 357 -18.85 16.44 16.41
CA PRO A 357 -19.80 15.78 15.52
C PRO A 357 -20.48 16.72 14.51
N GLU A 358 -20.66 17.99 14.88
CA GLU A 358 -21.34 18.98 14.06
C GLU A 358 -20.42 19.49 12.94
N ARG A 359 -19.11 19.64 13.23
CA ARG A 359 -18.10 19.85 12.18
C ARG A 359 -18.04 18.66 11.23
N ALA A 360 -18.01 17.43 11.75
CA ALA A 360 -18.02 16.22 10.94
C ALA A 360 -19.26 16.14 10.02
N ARG A 361 -20.45 16.50 10.54
CA ARG A 361 -21.69 16.53 9.75
C ARG A 361 -21.61 17.52 8.60
N ARG A 362 -21.15 18.75 8.84
CA ARG A 362 -20.97 19.76 7.76
C ARG A 362 -19.99 19.28 6.70
N PHE A 363 -18.84 18.74 7.11
CA PHE A 363 -17.86 18.17 6.19
C PHE A 363 -18.46 17.06 5.31
N ILE A 364 -19.20 16.12 5.91
CA ILE A 364 -19.83 15.02 5.17
C ILE A 364 -20.82 15.56 4.14
N VAL A 365 -21.66 16.53 4.51
CA VAL A 365 -22.63 17.14 3.59
C VAL A 365 -21.94 17.84 2.43
N GLU A 366 -20.89 18.63 2.70
CA GLU A 366 -20.10 19.32 1.67
C GLU A 366 -19.44 18.31 0.72
N PHE A 367 -18.73 17.32 1.27
CA PHE A 367 -18.01 16.31 0.48
C PHE A 367 -18.97 15.46 -0.37
N ASP A 368 -20.08 15.01 0.20
CA ASP A 368 -21.04 14.18 -0.54
C ASP A 368 -21.79 14.98 -1.61
N ALA A 369 -22.03 16.28 -1.39
CA ALA A 369 -22.58 17.18 -2.40
C ALA A 369 -21.62 17.36 -3.59
N GLU A 370 -20.31 17.49 -3.32
CA GLU A 370 -19.29 17.53 -4.37
C GLU A 370 -19.20 16.21 -5.14
N LEU A 371 -19.25 15.08 -4.44
CA LEU A 371 -19.15 13.75 -5.04
C LEU A 371 -20.36 13.42 -5.95
N GLY A 372 -21.55 13.89 -5.58
CA GLY A 372 -22.81 13.65 -6.29
C GLY A 372 -23.28 12.20 -6.18
N GLU A 373 -23.78 11.63 -7.28
CA GLU A 373 -24.29 10.24 -7.31
C GLU A 373 -23.18 9.18 -7.41
N ARG A 374 -21.93 9.60 -7.67
CA ARG A 374 -20.79 8.71 -7.84
C ARG A 374 -20.24 8.24 -6.49
N ILE A 375 -19.44 7.19 -6.51
CA ILE A 375 -18.58 6.81 -5.37
C ILE A 375 -17.10 7.15 -5.64
N SER A 376 -16.74 7.43 -6.89
CA SER A 376 -15.45 7.92 -7.33
C SER A 376 -15.60 8.99 -8.42
N LYS A 377 -15.23 10.23 -8.13
CA LYS A 377 -15.37 11.37 -9.05
C LYS A 377 -14.00 11.93 -9.43
N LEU A 378 -13.75 12.10 -10.72
CA LEU A 378 -12.57 12.79 -11.22
C LEU A 378 -12.66 14.27 -10.82
N VAL A 379 -11.70 14.77 -10.05
CA VAL A 379 -11.66 16.16 -9.56
C VAL A 379 -10.52 16.97 -10.16
N ASP A 380 -9.45 16.32 -10.62
CA ASP A 380 -8.38 16.98 -11.35
C ASP A 380 -7.70 16.04 -12.35
N CYS A 381 -7.31 16.61 -13.49
CA CYS A 381 -6.63 15.94 -14.59
C CYS A 381 -5.90 16.99 -15.45
N PRO A 382 -4.57 16.89 -15.65
CA PRO A 382 -3.86 17.80 -16.54
C PRO A 382 -4.39 17.70 -17.98
N ALA A 383 -4.67 18.86 -18.59
CA ALA A 383 -5.17 18.94 -19.97
C ALA A 383 -4.21 18.31 -21.00
N ALA A 384 -2.92 18.25 -20.67
CA ALA A 384 -1.87 17.78 -21.56
C ALA A 384 -1.57 16.26 -21.44
N ASN A 385 -2.29 15.50 -20.62
CA ASN A 385 -2.00 14.08 -20.32
C ASN A 385 -1.65 13.24 -21.55
N GLU A 386 -2.52 13.18 -22.56
CA GLU A 386 -2.28 12.42 -23.80
C GLU A 386 -1.02 12.89 -24.54
N SER A 387 -0.88 14.20 -24.71
CA SER A 387 0.27 14.79 -25.42
C SER A 387 1.59 14.56 -24.69
N LEU A 388 1.58 14.52 -23.35
CA LEU A 388 2.75 14.23 -22.52
C LEU A 388 3.15 12.77 -22.59
N VAL A 389 2.19 11.83 -22.56
CA VAL A 389 2.48 10.41 -22.76
C VAL A 389 3.08 10.20 -24.16
N ALA A 390 2.46 10.75 -25.20
CA ALA A 390 2.97 10.65 -26.57
C ALA A 390 4.38 11.25 -26.70
N GLN A 391 4.63 12.39 -26.07
CA GLN A 391 5.95 13.03 -26.05
C GLN A 391 6.99 12.18 -25.32
N GLY A 392 6.65 11.58 -24.17
CA GLY A 392 7.56 10.67 -23.46
C GLY A 392 7.95 9.47 -24.30
N VAL A 393 7.02 8.90 -25.08
CA VAL A 393 7.32 7.82 -26.03
C VAL A 393 8.32 8.27 -27.11
N ARG A 394 8.11 9.45 -27.68
CA ARG A 394 9.02 10.04 -28.67
C ARG A 394 10.41 10.26 -28.11
N GLU A 395 10.53 10.78 -26.90
CA GLU A 395 11.81 11.03 -26.22
C GLU A 395 12.57 9.74 -25.95
N VAL A 396 11.87 8.69 -25.51
CA VAL A 396 12.45 7.36 -25.30
C VAL A 396 13.00 6.78 -26.61
N LEU A 397 12.34 7.03 -27.74
CA LEU A 397 12.70 6.47 -29.05
C LEU A 397 13.57 7.39 -29.91
N GLY A 398 13.71 8.67 -29.52
CA GLY A 398 14.39 9.68 -30.33
C GLY A 398 13.66 10.03 -31.65
N ILE A 399 12.34 9.87 -31.71
CA ILE A 399 11.55 10.08 -32.95
C ILE A 399 10.80 11.42 -32.86
N PRO A 400 10.94 12.33 -33.84
CA PRO A 400 10.27 13.63 -33.79
C PRO A 400 8.75 13.52 -33.99
N ARG A 401 8.02 14.54 -33.53
CA ARG A 401 6.56 14.63 -33.70
C ARG A 401 6.12 14.60 -35.16
N SER A 402 6.97 15.06 -36.09
CA SER A 402 6.71 15.01 -37.54
C SER A 402 6.63 13.58 -38.09
N GLU A 403 7.16 12.59 -37.39
CA GLU A 403 7.24 11.19 -37.85
C GLU A 403 6.41 10.21 -37.02
N LEU A 404 6.16 10.52 -35.73
CA LEU A 404 5.31 9.71 -34.86
C LEU A 404 4.18 10.58 -34.30
N SER A 405 2.94 10.33 -34.72
CA SER A 405 1.76 11.04 -34.21
C SER A 405 1.43 10.70 -32.75
N ASP A 406 0.61 11.52 -32.09
CA ASP A 406 0.19 11.24 -30.70
C ASP A 406 -0.60 9.93 -30.62
N ASP A 407 -1.48 9.67 -31.59
CA ASP A 407 -2.28 8.44 -31.69
C ASP A 407 -1.39 7.19 -31.75
N GLN A 408 -0.38 7.21 -32.63
CA GLN A 408 0.55 6.09 -32.77
C GLN A 408 1.42 5.91 -31.52
N ALA A 409 1.93 7.01 -30.96
CA ALA A 409 2.77 6.97 -29.76
C ALA A 409 2.02 6.38 -28.55
N ILE A 410 0.79 6.84 -28.30
CA ILE A 410 -0.05 6.31 -27.21
C ILE A 410 -0.41 4.86 -27.47
N ALA A 411 -0.78 4.49 -28.71
CA ALA A 411 -1.08 3.11 -29.05
C ALA A 411 0.13 2.18 -28.83
N TRP A 412 1.36 2.61 -29.12
CA TRP A 412 2.56 1.80 -28.89
C TRP A 412 2.81 1.47 -27.42
N VAL A 413 2.26 2.25 -26.49
CA VAL A 413 2.37 2.01 -25.06
C VAL A 413 1.13 1.38 -24.45
N MET A 414 -0.07 1.78 -24.90
CA MET A 414 -1.34 1.43 -24.26
C MET A 414 -2.11 0.30 -24.96
N ASP A 415 -1.87 0.05 -26.25
CA ASP A 415 -2.56 -1.01 -27.00
C ASP A 415 -1.90 -2.37 -26.74
N PRO A 416 -2.59 -3.35 -26.11
CA PRO A 416 -2.02 -4.66 -25.83
C PRO A 416 -1.64 -5.45 -27.08
N ALA A 417 -2.24 -5.14 -28.24
CA ALA A 417 -1.87 -5.75 -29.51
C ALA A 417 -0.49 -5.28 -30.03
N ARG A 418 -0.01 -4.13 -29.53
CA ARG A 418 1.29 -3.53 -29.89
C ARG A 418 2.31 -3.62 -28.77
N ASN A 419 1.85 -3.59 -27.52
CA ASN A 419 2.67 -3.70 -26.33
C ASN A 419 2.35 -5.01 -25.58
N PRO A 420 3.05 -6.12 -25.88
CA PRO A 420 2.80 -7.40 -25.23
C PRO A 420 3.09 -7.38 -23.73
N TYR A 421 3.87 -6.41 -23.22
CA TYR A 421 4.11 -6.26 -21.78
C TYR A 421 2.82 -6.04 -20.98
N LEU A 422 1.77 -5.48 -21.61
CA LEU A 422 0.47 -5.26 -20.98
C LEU A 422 -0.29 -6.56 -20.67
N GLY A 423 0.09 -7.68 -21.30
CA GLY A 423 -0.45 -9.02 -21.06
C GLY A 423 0.45 -9.92 -20.18
N GLU A 424 1.65 -9.45 -19.82
CA GLU A 424 2.64 -10.22 -19.05
C GLU A 424 2.25 -10.42 -17.59
N ALA A 425 2.50 -11.62 -17.07
CA ALA A 425 2.14 -11.96 -15.69
C ALA A 425 3.02 -11.26 -14.64
N LEU A 426 4.28 -10.95 -14.99
CA LEU A 426 5.24 -10.31 -14.09
C LEU A 426 5.11 -8.78 -14.02
N ASN A 427 4.20 -8.19 -14.81
CA ASN A 427 3.94 -6.75 -14.83
C ASN A 427 5.22 -5.92 -15.08
N LEU A 428 5.79 -6.06 -16.28
CA LEU A 428 7.11 -5.52 -16.65
C LEU A 428 7.11 -4.01 -16.96
N ASP A 429 5.96 -3.35 -16.87
CA ASP A 429 5.75 -1.97 -17.32
C ASP A 429 6.68 -0.96 -16.63
N THR A 430 7.06 -1.21 -15.36
CA THR A 430 7.97 -0.33 -14.61
C THR A 430 9.42 -0.37 -15.12
N LEU A 431 9.81 -1.46 -15.79
CA LEU A 431 11.16 -1.64 -16.38
C LEU A 431 11.19 -1.32 -17.88
N SER A 432 10.04 -1.37 -18.54
CA SER A 432 9.90 -1.03 -19.96
C SER A 432 10.18 0.46 -20.20
N LYS A 433 11.12 0.76 -21.10
CA LYS A 433 11.49 2.16 -21.41
C LYS A 433 10.29 2.97 -21.92
N ILE A 434 9.48 2.40 -22.81
CA ILE A 434 8.33 3.09 -23.40
C ILE A 434 7.15 3.13 -22.42
N SER A 435 6.90 2.06 -21.64
CA SER A 435 5.77 2.02 -20.70
C SER A 435 5.90 3.08 -19.61
N ARG A 436 7.12 3.45 -19.23
CA ARG A 436 7.38 4.54 -18.27
C ARG A 436 6.85 5.91 -18.71
N ALA A 437 6.57 6.13 -20.00
CA ALA A 437 5.91 7.35 -20.46
C ALA A 437 4.50 7.55 -19.83
N MET A 438 3.86 6.46 -19.37
CA MET A 438 2.60 6.54 -18.62
C MET A 438 2.73 7.32 -17.31
N HIS A 439 3.93 7.41 -16.71
CA HIS A 439 4.11 8.20 -15.49
C HIS A 439 3.84 9.70 -15.68
N HIS A 440 3.74 10.19 -16.91
CA HIS A 440 3.50 11.61 -17.17
C HIS A 440 2.03 12.01 -17.14
N ALA A 441 1.10 11.05 -17.30
CA ALA A 441 -0.33 11.30 -17.16
C ALA A 441 -0.76 11.06 -15.71
N HIS A 442 -1.56 11.98 -15.15
CA HIS A 442 -2.00 11.93 -13.75
C HIS A 442 -3.50 12.15 -13.65
N TYR A 443 -4.12 11.54 -12.65
CA TYR A 443 -5.53 11.69 -12.35
C TYR A 443 -5.74 11.75 -10.84
N THR A 444 -6.65 12.63 -10.41
CA THR A 444 -7.04 12.78 -9.01
C THR A 444 -8.54 12.55 -8.87
N PHE A 445 -8.90 11.66 -7.95
CA PHE A 445 -10.28 11.25 -7.68
C PHE A 445 -10.66 11.50 -6.23
N GLN A 446 -11.83 12.12 -6.02
CA GLN A 446 -12.51 12.17 -4.73
C GLN A 446 -13.39 10.93 -4.60
N LYS A 447 -13.39 10.29 -3.42
CA LYS A 447 -14.07 9.00 -3.21
C LYS A 447 -14.79 8.90 -1.88
N ARG A 448 -15.87 8.13 -1.91
CA ARG A 448 -16.56 7.60 -0.72
C ARG A 448 -16.66 6.08 -0.86
N LEU A 449 -15.94 5.35 -0.03
CA LEU A 449 -15.93 3.89 0.01
C LEU A 449 -16.18 3.39 1.42
N SER A 450 -16.81 2.24 1.59
CA SER A 450 -16.81 1.51 2.85
C SER A 450 -15.39 1.19 3.31
N HIS A 451 -15.21 1.07 4.62
CA HIS A 451 -13.94 0.66 5.22
C HIS A 451 -13.41 -0.65 4.60
N THR A 452 -14.30 -1.62 4.29
CA THR A 452 -13.90 -2.88 3.64
C THR A 452 -13.49 -2.72 2.17
N ALA A 453 -14.13 -1.81 1.41
CA ALA A 453 -13.75 -1.49 0.04
C ALA A 453 -12.41 -0.73 0.01
N ASP A 454 -12.23 0.29 0.85
CA ASP A 454 -10.96 1.02 0.91
C ASP A 454 -9.81 0.15 1.45
N SER A 455 -10.10 -0.80 2.35
CA SER A 455 -9.12 -1.80 2.79
C SER A 455 -8.52 -2.63 1.64
N GLN A 456 -9.24 -2.80 0.53
CA GLN A 456 -8.71 -3.39 -0.71
C GLN A 456 -8.05 -2.36 -1.63
N ASN A 457 -8.52 -1.12 -1.59
CA ASN A 457 -8.03 -0.02 -2.40
C ASN A 457 -6.61 0.38 -1.99
N GLN A 458 -6.33 0.56 -0.69
CA GLN A 458 -5.01 0.90 -0.14
C GLN A 458 -3.89 -0.11 -0.46
N ARG A 459 -4.25 -1.33 -0.90
CA ARG A 459 -3.28 -2.35 -1.33
C ARG A 459 -2.63 -1.99 -2.68
N HIS A 460 -3.23 -1.07 -3.43
CA HIS A 460 -2.61 -0.40 -4.57
C HIS A 460 -1.68 0.71 -4.08
N ARG A 461 -0.53 0.27 -3.56
CA ARG A 461 0.45 1.10 -2.84
C ARG A 461 0.93 2.34 -3.61
N LEU A 462 0.89 2.31 -4.94
CA LEU A 462 1.32 3.40 -5.80
C LEU A 462 0.15 4.27 -6.32
N THR A 463 -1.04 4.15 -5.71
CA THR A 463 -2.16 5.08 -5.85
C THR A 463 -2.47 5.68 -4.47
N PRO A 464 -1.58 6.55 -3.94
CA PRO A 464 -1.71 7.07 -2.58
C PRO A 464 -2.96 7.95 -2.42
N ALA A 465 -3.47 8.01 -1.19
CA ALA A 465 -4.65 8.79 -0.83
C ALA A 465 -4.47 9.48 0.52
N SER A 466 -5.06 10.66 0.67
CA SER A 466 -5.15 11.39 1.92
C SER A 466 -6.31 10.83 2.76
N ARG A 467 -6.09 9.68 3.39
CA ARG A 467 -7.10 9.03 4.25
C ARG A 467 -7.34 9.86 5.52
N PRO A 468 -8.58 9.87 6.03
CA PRO A 468 -8.93 10.70 7.18
C PRO A 468 -8.37 10.13 8.49
N ILE A 469 -8.22 11.00 9.48
CA ILE A 469 -8.25 10.60 10.90
C ILE A 469 -9.71 10.27 11.20
N LEU A 470 -10.03 8.98 11.29
CA LEU A 470 -11.41 8.51 11.30
C LEU A 470 -12.19 9.03 12.51
N ALA A 471 -11.53 9.22 13.66
CA ALA A 471 -12.15 9.80 14.86
C ALA A 471 -12.78 11.18 14.60
N SER A 472 -12.12 12.02 13.78
CA SER A 472 -12.58 13.37 13.47
C SER A 472 -13.78 13.42 12.52
N HIS A 473 -14.16 12.29 11.93
CA HIS A 473 -15.30 12.16 11.01
C HIS A 473 -16.53 11.53 11.68
N LEU A 474 -16.44 11.22 12.96
CA LEU A 474 -17.49 10.50 13.69
C LEU A 474 -18.63 11.44 14.11
N THR A 475 -19.74 11.39 13.39
CA THR A 475 -20.95 12.20 13.67
C THR A 475 -21.82 11.65 14.80
N GLY A 476 -21.68 10.36 15.12
CA GLY A 476 -22.63 9.63 15.97
C GLY A 476 -23.90 9.18 15.25
N GLU A 477 -24.11 9.58 14.00
CA GLU A 477 -25.24 9.14 13.16
C GLU A 477 -24.78 8.08 12.14
N PRO A 478 -25.65 7.11 11.77
CA PRO A 478 -25.29 6.09 10.80
C PRO A 478 -24.79 6.63 9.46
N ASP A 479 -23.60 6.18 9.06
CA ASP A 479 -22.95 6.58 7.80
C ASP A 479 -22.22 5.37 7.21
N PHE A 480 -22.92 4.63 6.35
CA PHE A 480 -22.47 3.34 5.83
C PHE A 480 -22.86 3.12 4.36
N ALA A 481 -22.08 2.29 3.67
CA ALA A 481 -22.40 1.80 2.33
C ALA A 481 -23.25 0.53 2.42
N THR A 482 -24.35 0.46 1.66
CA THR A 482 -25.16 -0.76 1.54
C THR A 482 -24.71 -1.60 0.33
N PRO A 483 -24.40 -2.90 0.47
CA PRO A 483 -24.09 -3.77 -0.68
C PRO A 483 -25.29 -3.98 -1.63
N GLY A 484 -25.03 -4.24 -2.92
CA GLY A 484 -26.08 -4.46 -3.92
C GLY A 484 -27.00 -5.62 -3.59
N LEU A 485 -26.43 -6.74 -3.13
CA LEU A 485 -27.22 -7.91 -2.75
C LEU A 485 -28.15 -7.63 -1.55
N VAL A 486 -27.74 -6.77 -0.61
CA VAL A 486 -28.58 -6.36 0.53
C VAL A 486 -29.76 -5.50 0.04
N ARG A 487 -29.58 -4.69 -1.01
CA ARG A 487 -30.67 -3.87 -1.58
C ARG A 487 -31.78 -4.68 -2.25
N ARG A 488 -31.49 -5.91 -2.69
CA ARG A 488 -32.44 -6.74 -3.47
C ARG A 488 -33.56 -7.36 -2.63
N ASP A 489 -33.31 -7.64 -1.36
CA ASP A 489 -34.29 -8.25 -0.47
C ASP A 489 -34.69 -7.27 0.65
N PRO A 490 -35.97 -6.83 0.71
CA PRO A 490 -36.41 -5.87 1.73
C PRO A 490 -36.26 -6.35 3.18
N ALA A 491 -36.33 -7.66 3.45
CA ALA A 491 -36.15 -8.20 4.80
C ALA A 491 -34.69 -8.17 5.23
N VAL A 492 -33.78 -8.59 4.34
CA VAL A 492 -32.33 -8.46 4.53
C VAL A 492 -31.95 -7.00 4.71
N ARG A 493 -32.49 -6.09 3.88
CA ARG A 493 -32.25 -4.66 4.00
C ARG A 493 -32.65 -4.10 5.37
N ARG A 494 -33.87 -4.39 5.83
CA ARG A 494 -34.34 -3.95 7.17
C ARG A 494 -33.43 -4.47 8.29
N ARG A 495 -33.00 -5.73 8.20
CA ARG A 495 -32.11 -6.32 9.20
C ARG A 495 -30.72 -5.67 9.19
N TYR A 496 -30.22 -5.34 8.00
CA TYR A 496 -28.96 -4.63 7.81
C TYR A 496 -29.01 -3.21 8.40
N ASP A 497 -30.05 -2.43 8.06
CA ASP A 497 -30.20 -1.07 8.58
C ASP A 497 -30.33 -1.08 10.13
N ALA A 498 -31.05 -2.07 10.69
CA ALA A 498 -31.19 -2.20 12.14
C ALA A 498 -29.86 -2.47 12.86
N VAL A 499 -28.97 -3.30 12.30
CA VAL A 499 -27.66 -3.54 12.94
C VAL A 499 -26.72 -2.35 12.79
N MET A 500 -26.84 -1.58 11.69
CA MET A 500 -26.13 -0.31 11.57
C MET A 500 -26.59 0.64 12.67
N GLU A 501 -27.90 0.86 12.84
CA GLU A 501 -28.40 1.73 13.91
C GLU A 501 -27.89 1.31 15.31
N ILE A 502 -27.93 0.01 15.63
CA ILE A 502 -27.38 -0.53 16.89
C ILE A 502 -25.88 -0.21 17.03
N SER A 503 -25.11 -0.30 15.94
CA SER A 503 -23.67 -0.01 15.95
C SER A 503 -23.41 1.45 16.32
N TRP A 504 -24.13 2.38 15.70
CA TRP A 504 -24.01 3.81 15.99
C TRP A 504 -24.61 4.21 17.34
N GLU A 505 -25.69 3.56 17.78
CA GLU A 505 -26.21 3.74 19.14
C GLU A 505 -25.17 3.33 20.20
N GLY A 506 -24.49 2.20 20.00
CA GLY A 506 -23.38 1.77 20.84
C GLY A 506 -22.26 2.82 20.90
N ILE A 507 -21.85 3.34 19.73
CA ILE A 507 -20.86 4.41 19.63
C ILE A 507 -21.30 5.67 20.39
N ARG A 508 -22.55 6.13 20.19
CA ARG A 508 -23.09 7.31 20.90
C ARG A 508 -23.09 7.10 22.41
N LYS A 509 -23.48 5.93 22.89
CA LYS A 509 -23.45 5.58 24.32
C LYS A 509 -22.02 5.61 24.87
N LEU A 510 -21.05 5.01 24.19
CA LEU A 510 -19.65 5.05 24.62
C LEU A 510 -19.13 6.50 24.71
N ARG A 511 -19.41 7.33 23.72
CA ARG A 511 -19.03 8.75 23.74
C ARG A 511 -19.72 9.52 24.87
N GLY A 512 -21.01 9.24 25.13
CA GLY A 512 -21.75 9.81 26.26
C GLY A 512 -21.17 9.41 27.63
N LEU A 513 -20.51 8.26 27.71
CA LEU A 513 -19.77 7.79 28.89
C LEU A 513 -18.34 8.34 28.97
N GLY A 514 -17.93 9.22 28.04
CA GLY A 514 -16.59 9.82 28.02
C GLY A 514 -15.48 8.90 27.48
N VAL A 515 -15.83 7.82 26.79
CA VAL A 515 -14.84 6.94 26.12
C VAL A 515 -14.19 7.70 24.97
N SER A 516 -12.86 7.60 24.86
CA SER A 516 -12.08 8.22 23.79
C SER A 516 -12.47 7.72 22.40
N GLY A 517 -12.30 8.55 21.37
CA GLY A 517 -12.59 8.19 19.99
C GLY A 517 -11.83 6.95 19.53
N GLU A 518 -10.55 6.80 19.90
CA GLU A 518 -9.74 5.63 19.51
C GLU A 518 -10.40 4.29 19.90
N PHE A 519 -11.13 4.24 21.02
CA PHE A 519 -11.79 3.03 21.48
C PHE A 519 -13.21 2.90 20.92
N ALA A 520 -13.93 4.01 20.78
CA ALA A 520 -15.25 4.01 20.18
C ALA A 520 -15.22 3.60 18.70
N LEU A 521 -14.16 3.97 17.96
CA LEU A 521 -13.96 3.62 16.56
C LEU A 521 -13.96 2.11 16.30
N TYR A 522 -13.53 1.30 17.26
CA TYR A 522 -13.52 -0.16 17.10
C TYR A 522 -14.92 -0.74 16.82
N LEU A 523 -15.99 -0.08 17.28
CA LEU A 523 -17.37 -0.49 17.01
C LEU A 523 -17.84 -0.16 15.58
N LEU A 524 -17.11 0.65 14.81
CA LEU A 524 -17.51 0.96 13.45
C LEU A 524 -17.61 -0.33 12.62
N PRO A 525 -18.74 -0.55 11.92
CA PRO A 525 -18.84 -1.68 11.02
C PRO A 525 -17.93 -1.48 9.80
N ASN A 526 -17.51 -2.57 9.18
CA ASN A 526 -16.79 -2.58 7.90
C ASN A 526 -17.51 -1.80 6.78
N ALA A 527 -18.80 -1.57 6.92
CA ALA A 527 -19.63 -0.77 6.04
C ALA A 527 -19.44 0.75 6.20
N ALA A 528 -18.83 1.23 7.29
CA ALA A 528 -18.68 2.64 7.57
C ALA A 528 -18.00 3.37 6.40
N ASN A 529 -18.58 4.49 5.97
CA ASN A 529 -18.06 5.26 4.85
C ASN A 529 -16.78 6.00 5.23
N VAL A 530 -15.79 5.93 4.34
CA VAL A 530 -14.53 6.65 4.39
C VAL A 530 -14.49 7.59 3.18
N ARG A 531 -14.20 8.87 3.45
CA ARG A 531 -14.11 9.94 2.44
C ARG A 531 -12.67 10.39 2.29
N PHE A 532 -12.15 10.39 1.07
CA PHE A 532 -10.75 10.74 0.80
C PHE A 532 -10.52 11.14 -0.65
N THR A 533 -9.34 11.71 -0.92
CA THR A 533 -8.85 12.00 -2.27
C THR A 533 -7.66 11.10 -2.58
N GLU A 534 -7.65 10.52 -3.77
CA GLU A 534 -6.59 9.64 -4.29
C GLU A 534 -6.02 10.22 -5.57
N SER A 535 -4.69 10.28 -5.66
CA SER A 535 -3.98 10.72 -6.88
C SER A 535 -3.05 9.61 -7.35
N ALA A 536 -2.99 9.40 -8.66
CA ALA A 536 -2.13 8.39 -9.25
C ALA A 536 -1.65 8.80 -10.65
N ASP A 537 -0.44 8.39 -11.00
CA ASP A 537 -0.02 8.36 -12.39
C ASP A 537 -0.68 7.20 -13.15
N LEU A 538 -0.77 7.31 -14.47
CA LEU A 538 -1.49 6.37 -15.33
C LEU A 538 -0.92 4.94 -15.24
N LEU A 539 0.39 4.76 -15.07
CA LEU A 539 0.99 3.42 -15.00
C LEU A 539 0.43 2.66 -13.80
N ASN A 540 0.43 3.30 -12.64
CA ASN A 540 -0.03 2.71 -11.40
C ASN A 540 -1.56 2.60 -11.33
N LEU A 541 -2.27 3.60 -11.86
CA LEU A 541 -3.74 3.56 -11.96
C LEU A 541 -4.20 2.44 -12.90
N ARG A 542 -3.54 2.25 -14.05
CA ARG A 542 -3.82 1.13 -14.95
C ARG A 542 -3.61 -0.21 -14.25
N HIS A 543 -2.54 -0.37 -13.47
CA HIS A 543 -2.32 -1.60 -12.71
C HIS A 543 -3.49 -1.86 -11.74
N LYS A 544 -3.96 -0.82 -11.05
CA LYS A 544 -5.16 -0.90 -10.22
C LYS A 544 -6.39 -1.33 -11.03
N HIS A 545 -6.69 -0.68 -12.16
CA HIS A 545 -7.83 -1.04 -13.02
C HIS A 545 -7.74 -2.48 -13.54
N THR A 546 -6.56 -2.93 -13.94
CA THR A 546 -6.27 -4.32 -14.34
C THR A 546 -6.68 -5.31 -13.24
N MET A 547 -6.50 -4.96 -11.97
CA MET A 547 -6.86 -5.85 -10.86
C MET A 547 -8.32 -5.67 -10.38
N ARG A 548 -8.91 -4.48 -10.57
CA ARG A 548 -10.18 -4.11 -9.95
C ARG A 548 -11.37 -4.06 -10.90
N LEU A 549 -11.15 -4.01 -12.22
CA LEU A 549 -12.21 -4.20 -13.23
C LEU A 549 -12.56 -5.68 -13.44
N CYS A 550 -11.80 -6.62 -12.86
CA CYS A 550 -12.14 -8.03 -12.84
C CYS A 550 -13.39 -8.27 -11.98
N TYR A 551 -14.34 -9.07 -12.47
CA TYR A 551 -15.59 -9.34 -11.75
C TYR A 551 -15.40 -10.18 -10.46
N ASN A 552 -14.21 -10.75 -10.25
CA ASN A 552 -13.83 -11.36 -8.98
C ASN A 552 -13.42 -10.34 -7.91
N ALA A 553 -13.19 -9.06 -8.26
CA ALA A 553 -13.04 -7.99 -7.28
C ALA A 553 -14.36 -7.78 -6.51
N GLN A 554 -14.33 -7.21 -5.31
CA GLN A 554 -15.55 -6.86 -4.56
C GLN A 554 -16.35 -5.78 -5.32
N GLU A 555 -17.68 -5.79 -5.17
CA GLU A 555 -18.64 -4.92 -5.87
C GLU A 555 -18.23 -3.45 -5.88
N GLU A 556 -18.02 -2.91 -4.69
CA GLU A 556 -17.86 -1.48 -4.48
C GLU A 556 -16.53 -0.94 -5.03
N ILE A 557 -15.42 -1.66 -4.83
CA ILE A 557 -14.12 -1.27 -5.41
C ILE A 557 -14.09 -1.48 -6.94
N TRP A 558 -14.86 -2.46 -7.44
CA TRP A 558 -15.06 -2.63 -8.87
C TRP A 558 -15.83 -1.44 -9.46
N GLN A 559 -16.92 -1.02 -8.82
CA GLN A 559 -17.73 0.13 -9.24
C GLN A 559 -16.88 1.40 -9.25
N ALA A 560 -16.11 1.66 -8.19
CA ALA A 560 -15.24 2.83 -8.13
C ALA A 560 -14.20 2.84 -9.27
N SER A 561 -13.61 1.68 -9.58
CA SER A 561 -12.64 1.54 -10.67
C SER A 561 -13.27 1.67 -12.06
N TRP A 562 -14.53 1.25 -12.20
CA TRP A 562 -15.30 1.40 -13.43
C TRP A 562 -15.70 2.86 -13.67
N GLU A 563 -16.19 3.57 -12.64
CA GLU A 563 -16.46 5.01 -12.69
C GLU A 563 -15.19 5.82 -13.04
N GLU A 564 -14.04 5.44 -12.48
CA GLU A 564 -12.73 6.04 -12.82
C GLU A 564 -12.41 5.85 -14.31
N ALA A 565 -12.49 4.62 -14.81
CA ALA A 565 -12.16 4.30 -16.20
C ALA A 565 -13.09 5.00 -17.21
N LEU A 566 -14.39 5.11 -16.89
CA LEU A 566 -15.35 5.83 -17.74
C LEU A 566 -15.06 7.33 -17.82
N GLN A 567 -14.79 7.97 -16.69
CA GLN A 567 -14.47 9.41 -16.66
C GLN A 567 -13.15 9.70 -17.39
N ILE A 568 -12.15 8.81 -17.28
CA ILE A 568 -10.90 8.96 -18.05
C ILE A 568 -11.14 8.78 -19.54
N ARG A 569 -11.98 7.82 -19.93
CA ARG A 569 -12.34 7.60 -21.34
C ARG A 569 -13.07 8.80 -21.96
N GLU A 570 -13.84 9.53 -21.17
CA GLU A 570 -14.50 10.76 -21.61
C GLU A 570 -13.49 11.89 -21.85
N ILE A 571 -12.56 12.12 -20.92
CA ILE A 571 -11.63 13.28 -20.97
C ILE A 571 -10.35 13.01 -21.79
N ASN A 572 -9.84 11.78 -21.79
CA ASN A 572 -8.62 11.34 -22.48
C ASN A 572 -8.92 10.04 -23.26
N PRO A 573 -9.65 10.11 -24.39
CA PRO A 573 -10.18 8.93 -25.08
C PRO A 573 -9.10 7.98 -25.62
N ARG A 574 -7.91 8.47 -26.00
CA ARG A 574 -6.81 7.64 -26.49
C ARG A 574 -6.21 6.80 -25.37
N ILE A 575 -6.17 7.33 -24.15
CA ILE A 575 -5.73 6.61 -22.96
C ILE A 575 -6.86 5.69 -22.46
N GLY A 576 -8.05 6.23 -22.25
CA GLY A 576 -9.18 5.53 -21.64
C GLY A 576 -9.74 4.39 -22.49
N ALA A 577 -9.42 4.33 -23.79
CA ALA A 577 -9.71 3.17 -24.64
C ALA A 577 -9.06 1.87 -24.13
N PHE A 578 -7.97 1.96 -23.37
CA PHE A 578 -7.16 0.82 -22.93
C PHE A 578 -7.18 0.57 -21.41
N LEU A 579 -8.04 1.26 -20.67
CA LEU A 579 -8.30 0.98 -19.25
C LEU A 579 -9.27 -0.20 -19.13
N LEU A 580 -8.73 -1.41 -19.19
CA LEU A 580 -9.47 -2.64 -19.44
C LEU A 580 -9.21 -3.69 -18.33
N PRO A 581 -10.14 -4.65 -18.13
CA PRO A 581 -9.94 -5.75 -17.19
C PRO A 581 -8.86 -6.71 -17.72
N PRO A 582 -8.29 -7.56 -16.84
CA PRO A 582 -7.07 -8.27 -17.16
C PRO A 582 -7.27 -9.34 -18.24
N CYS A 583 -8.50 -9.86 -18.35
CA CYS A 583 -8.85 -10.81 -19.39
C CYS A 583 -8.94 -10.17 -20.78
N THR A 584 -9.39 -8.90 -20.88
CA THR A 584 -9.42 -8.16 -22.15
C THR A 584 -8.02 -7.81 -22.60
N LEU A 585 -7.15 -7.38 -21.68
CA LEU A 585 -5.74 -7.10 -21.98
C LEU A 585 -5.03 -8.33 -22.55
N ARG A 586 -5.18 -9.50 -21.89
CA ARG A 586 -4.61 -10.77 -22.37
C ARG A 586 -5.22 -11.23 -23.70
N TYR A 587 -6.53 -11.04 -23.89
CA TYR A 587 -7.19 -11.34 -25.16
C TYR A 587 -6.62 -10.51 -26.31
N GLN A 588 -6.49 -9.19 -26.12
CA GLN A 588 -5.96 -8.28 -27.13
C GLN A 588 -4.46 -8.49 -27.39
N SER A 589 -3.69 -8.91 -26.38
CA SER A 589 -2.26 -9.24 -26.54
C SER A 589 -2.00 -10.65 -27.07
N GLY A 590 -3.04 -11.45 -27.34
CA GLY A 590 -2.90 -12.85 -27.76
C GLY A 590 -2.43 -13.83 -26.67
N ALA A 591 -2.40 -13.42 -25.40
CA ALA A 591 -1.95 -14.25 -24.29
C ALA A 591 -3.04 -15.23 -23.85
N THR A 592 -2.73 -16.53 -23.78
CA THR A 592 -3.65 -17.58 -23.32
C THR A 592 -3.19 -18.21 -21.99
N PRO A 593 -4.12 -18.66 -21.11
CA PRO A 593 -5.56 -18.44 -21.19
C PRO A 593 -5.95 -16.96 -21.04
N TYR A 594 -7.05 -16.52 -21.65
CA TYR A 594 -7.49 -15.12 -21.58
C TYR A 594 -7.83 -14.72 -20.14
N CYS A 595 -8.63 -15.53 -19.45
CA CYS A 595 -8.92 -15.29 -18.04
C CYS A 595 -7.71 -15.71 -17.16
N PRO A 596 -7.04 -14.77 -16.46
CA PRO A 596 -5.88 -15.10 -15.62
C PRO A 596 -6.28 -15.86 -14.34
N GLU A 597 -7.55 -15.77 -13.93
CA GLU A 597 -8.07 -16.40 -12.71
C GLU A 597 -8.23 -17.93 -12.82
N GLY A 598 -8.07 -18.50 -14.02
CA GLY A 598 -8.13 -19.95 -14.25
C GLY A 598 -9.39 -20.60 -13.70
N LYS A 599 -9.24 -21.50 -12.72
CA LYS A 599 -10.37 -22.19 -12.04
C LYS A 599 -11.35 -21.22 -11.36
N ARG A 600 -10.91 -19.99 -11.04
CA ARG A 600 -11.72 -18.92 -10.46
C ARG A 600 -12.38 -18.03 -11.51
N TYR A 601 -12.43 -18.43 -12.78
CA TYR A 601 -13.13 -17.67 -13.83
C TYR A 601 -14.52 -17.21 -13.37
N CYS A 602 -14.81 -15.92 -13.58
CA CYS A 602 -16.03 -15.23 -13.14
C CYS A 602 -17.30 -15.63 -13.91
N GLY A 603 -17.16 -16.44 -14.97
CA GLY A 603 -18.29 -16.98 -15.75
C GLY A 603 -18.63 -16.17 -16.99
N GLU A 604 -18.19 -14.91 -17.03
CA GLU A 604 -18.52 -13.99 -18.11
C GLU A 604 -17.33 -13.71 -19.02
N PRO A 605 -17.50 -13.79 -20.36
CA PRO A 605 -16.44 -13.48 -21.30
C PRO A 605 -16.30 -11.96 -21.43
N VAL A 606 -15.92 -11.28 -20.35
CA VAL A 606 -15.83 -9.81 -20.25
C VAL A 606 -14.95 -9.21 -21.34
N TRP A 607 -13.98 -9.97 -21.85
CA TRP A 607 -13.13 -9.58 -23.00
C TRP A 607 -13.86 -9.43 -24.34
N ARG A 608 -15.15 -9.81 -24.41
CA ARG A 608 -16.03 -9.60 -25.56
C ARG A 608 -17.03 -8.48 -25.35
N LEU A 609 -17.09 -7.92 -24.14
CA LEU A 609 -18.02 -6.87 -23.79
C LEU A 609 -17.34 -5.50 -23.92
N PRO A 610 -18.04 -4.48 -24.45
CA PRO A 610 -17.57 -3.12 -24.34
C PRO A 610 -17.80 -2.60 -22.90
N ILE A 611 -17.00 -1.61 -22.47
CA ILE A 611 -16.99 -1.15 -21.07
C ILE A 611 -18.33 -0.61 -20.57
N GLN A 612 -19.17 -0.07 -21.47
CA GLN A 612 -20.52 0.40 -21.14
C GLN A 612 -21.50 -0.73 -20.77
N ASP A 613 -21.22 -1.96 -21.21
CA ASP A 613 -22.06 -3.13 -20.93
C ASP A 613 -21.56 -3.91 -19.70
N TYR A 614 -20.59 -3.34 -18.98
CA TYR A 614 -20.04 -3.96 -17.78
C TYR A 614 -21.05 -3.87 -16.63
N HIS A 615 -21.37 -5.02 -16.03
CA HIS A 615 -22.28 -5.14 -14.90
C HIS A 615 -21.82 -6.26 -13.96
N ARG A 616 -21.64 -5.95 -12.67
CA ARG A 616 -21.15 -6.91 -11.67
C ARG A 616 -22.09 -7.03 -10.47
N ALA A 617 -23.03 -7.97 -10.55
CA ALA A 617 -24.01 -8.24 -9.48
C ALA A 617 -23.42 -8.94 -8.24
N ILE A 618 -22.56 -9.96 -8.41
CA ILE A 618 -22.03 -10.82 -7.33
C ILE A 618 -20.55 -11.16 -7.42
#